data_AF-A0A4V3XF73-F1
#
_entry.id   AF-A0A4V3XF73-F1
#
_cell.length_a   1.000
_cell.length_b   1.000
_cell.length_c   1.000
_cell.angle_alpha   90.00
_cell.angle_beta   90.00
_cell.angle_gamma   90.00
#
_symmetry.space_group_name_H-M   'P 1'
#
loop_
_entity.id
_entity.type
_entity.pdbx_description
1 polymer ?
#
loop_
_entity_poly.entity_id
_entity_poly.type
_entity_poly.pdbx_seq_one_letter_code
_entity_poly.pdbx_strand_id
1 'polypeptide(L)'
;MDISTRPTYTEHTSYQAIIAASSFIDHMTALTADLPPHMRLVEPVLMSRFVLTCSDALLQGLGELATRAGIRIQSHLAEARD
;
A
#
# COMPACT_ATOMS: atom_id res chain seq x y z
N MET A 1 15.10 -12.32 -2.02
CA MET A 1 14.02 -11.56 -2.69
C MET A 1 13.12 -12.54 -3.40
N ASP A 2 11.80 -12.36 -3.32
CA ASP A 2 10.79 -13.43 -3.48
C ASP A 2 10.95 -14.27 -4.77
N ILE A 3 11.57 -15.44 -4.62
CA ILE A 3 11.98 -16.34 -5.70
C ILE A 3 10.76 -17.06 -6.30
N SER A 4 9.58 -16.91 -5.69
CA SER A 4 8.35 -17.64 -6.06
C SER A 4 7.15 -16.71 -6.21
N THR A 5 7.38 -15.41 -6.44
CA THR A 5 6.30 -14.47 -6.73
C THR A 5 5.57 -14.88 -8.00
N ARG A 6 4.25 -15.07 -7.88
CA ARG A 6 3.40 -15.31 -9.04
C ARG A 6 3.44 -14.08 -9.95
N PRO A 7 3.43 -14.23 -11.29
CA PRO A 7 3.40 -13.09 -12.20
C PRO A 7 2.24 -12.11 -11.95
N THR A 8 1.15 -12.60 -11.35
CA THR A 8 -0.04 -11.80 -10.99
C THR A 8 0.09 -11.04 -9.67
N TYR A 9 1.20 -11.19 -8.94
CA TYR A 9 1.41 -10.59 -7.62
C TYR A 9 2.40 -9.40 -7.68
N THR A 10 2.53 -8.80 -8.87
CA THR A 10 3.36 -7.62 -9.12
C THR A 10 2.66 -6.69 -10.10
N GLU A 11 2.71 -5.39 -9.83
CA GLU A 11 2.39 -4.37 -10.83
C GLU A 11 3.64 -4.02 -11.64
N HIS A 12 3.47 -3.84 -12.96
CA HIS A 12 4.59 -3.62 -13.86
C HIS A 12 5.09 -2.17 -13.85
N THR A 13 4.33 -1.24 -13.28
CA THR A 13 4.69 0.19 -13.23
C THR A 13 4.27 0.82 -11.90
N SER A 14 4.97 1.87 -11.49
CA SER A 14 4.61 2.65 -10.30
C SER A 14 3.17 3.19 -10.40
N TYR A 15 2.75 3.62 -11.59
CA TYR A 15 1.40 4.11 -11.84
C TYR A 15 0.32 3.05 -11.59
N GLN A 16 0.50 1.83 -12.11
CA GLN A 16 -0.42 0.72 -11.88
C GLN A 16 -0.50 0.35 -10.40
N ALA A 17 0.65 0.32 -9.71
CA ALA A 17 0.70 0.07 -8.26
C ALA A 17 -0.08 1.13 -7.46
N ILE A 18 0.08 2.41 -7.79
CA ILE A 18 -0.63 3.51 -7.11
C ILE A 18 -2.14 3.43 -7.37
N ILE A 19 -2.57 3.10 -8.59
CA ILE A 19 -3.99 2.90 -8.91
C ILE A 19 -4.57 1.71 -8.16
N ALA A 20 -3.88 0.57 -8.16
CA ALA A 20 -4.33 -0.62 -7.47
C ALA A 20 -4.47 -0.36 -5.96
N ALA A 21 -3.49 0.33 -5.37
CA ALA A 21 -3.50 0.75 -3.97
C ALA A 21 -4.67 1.71 -3.68
N SER A 22 -4.90 2.72 -4.52
CA SER A 22 -6.03 3.65 -4.38
C SER A 22 -7.36 2.92 -4.43
N SER A 23 -7.57 2.05 -5.42
CA SER A 23 -8.79 1.28 -5.57
C SER A 23 -9.05 0.36 -4.37
N PHE A 24 -7.99 -0.25 -3.82
CA PHE A 24 -8.10 -1.05 -2.60
C PHE A 24 -8.57 -0.21 -1.40
N ILE A 25 -7.98 0.96 -1.18
CA ILE A 25 -8.38 1.88 -0.09
C ILE A 25 -9.85 2.29 -0.24
N ASP A 26 -10.27 2.63 -1.46
CA ASP A 26 -11.65 3.03 -1.74
C ASP A 26 -12.62 1.90 -1.42
N HIS A 27 -12.31 0.67 -1.84
CA HIS A 27 -13.14 -0.51 -1.52
C HIS A 27 -13.19 -0.80 -0.02
N MET A 28 -12.07 -0.75 0.69
CA MET A 28 -12.04 -0.98 2.14
C MET A 28 -12.82 0.08 2.91
N THR A 29 -12.74 1.33 2.47
CA THR A 29 -13.51 2.44 3.05
C THR A 29 -15.01 2.24 2.81
N ALA A 30 -15.40 1.83 1.59
CA ALA A 30 -16.78 1.57 1.25
C ALA A 30 -17.39 0.42 2.09
N LEU A 31 -16.62 -0.64 2.38
CA LEU A 31 -17.09 -1.77 3.20
C LEU A 31 -17.51 -1.39 4.63
N THR A 32 -16.98 -0.29 5.16
CA THR A 32 -17.28 0.16 6.54
C THR A 32 -18.04 1.48 6.58
N ALA A 33 -18.42 2.02 5.42
CA ALA A 33 -19.03 3.36 5.31
C ALA A 33 -20.36 3.48 6.05
N ASP A 34 -21.18 2.42 6.06
CA ASP A 34 -22.49 2.41 6.72
C ASP A 34 -22.39 2.30 8.25
N LEU A 35 -21.22 1.95 8.78
CA LEU A 35 -20.99 1.86 10.22
C LEU A 35 -20.69 3.24 10.81
N PRO A 36 -21.14 3.53 12.04
CA PRO A 36 -20.70 4.72 12.75
C PRO A 36 -19.18 4.67 13.00
N PRO A 37 -18.47 5.81 13.09
CA PRO A 37 -17.00 5.84 13.14
C PRO A 37 -16.38 4.93 14.21
N HIS A 38 -16.97 4.86 15.40
CA HIS A 38 -16.48 4.03 16.51
C HIS A 38 -16.63 2.51 16.28
N MET A 39 -17.36 2.09 15.27
CA MET A 39 -17.51 0.68 14.87
C MET A 39 -16.66 0.32 13.65
N ARG A 40 -15.97 1.27 13.03
CA ARG A 40 -15.06 1.04 11.90
C ARG A 40 -13.71 0.53 12.39
N LEU A 41 -13.69 -0.70 12.90
CA LEU A 41 -12.51 -1.29 13.55
C LEU A 41 -11.46 -1.83 12.57
N VAL A 42 -11.79 -1.90 11.28
CA VAL A 42 -10.90 -2.41 10.22
C VAL A 42 -10.48 -1.24 9.35
N GLU A 43 -9.17 -1.03 9.24
CA GLU A 43 -8.57 0.05 8.45
C GLU A 43 -7.56 -0.51 7.45
N PRO A 44 -7.48 0.06 6.22
CA PRO A 44 -6.43 -0.29 5.28
C PRO A 44 -5.08 0.28 5.72
N VAL A 45 -4.00 -0.42 5.35
CA VAL A 45 -2.61 0.03 5.51
C VAL A 45 -1.88 -0.16 4.18
N LEU A 46 -1.12 0.85 3.76
CA LEU A 46 -0.22 0.70 2.61
C LEU A 46 1.01 -0.06 3.05
N MET A 47 1.27 -1.19 2.40
CA MET A 47 2.42 -2.02 2.69
C MET A 47 3.31 -2.16 1.47
N SER A 48 4.43 -1.43 1.43
CA SER A 48 5.53 -1.79 0.54
C SER A 48 6.40 -2.82 1.25
N ARG A 49 6.67 -3.96 0.60
CA ARG A 49 7.36 -5.07 1.27
C ARG A 49 8.73 -4.65 1.82
N PHE A 50 9.56 -4.02 0.99
CA PHE A 50 10.84 -3.45 1.37
C PHE A 50 11.02 -2.12 0.69
N VAL A 51 11.37 -1.07 1.42
CA VAL A 51 11.59 0.28 0.86
C VAL A 51 12.62 0.23 -0.27
N LEU A 52 13.70 -0.55 -0.09
CA LEU A 52 14.82 -0.69 -1.03
C LEU A 52 14.44 -1.36 -2.36
N THR A 53 13.27 -2.01 -2.43
CA THR A 53 12.80 -2.68 -3.66
C THR A 53 11.83 -1.83 -4.48
N CYS A 54 11.46 -0.65 -3.98
CA CYS A 54 10.56 0.26 -4.66
C CYS A 54 11.36 1.33 -5.42
N SER A 55 10.87 1.73 -6.58
CA SER A 55 11.42 2.90 -7.28
C SER A 55 11.06 4.19 -6.53
N ASP A 56 11.88 5.24 -6.69
CA ASP A 56 11.61 6.55 -6.09
C ASP A 56 10.22 7.09 -6.48
N ALA A 57 9.83 6.90 -7.76
CA ALA A 57 8.51 7.30 -8.25
C ALA A 57 7.37 6.57 -7.54
N LEU A 58 7.56 5.29 -7.19
CA LEU A 58 6.58 4.53 -6.42
C LEU A 58 6.53 5.02 -4.98
N LEU A 59 7.69 5.22 -4.33
CA LEU A 59 7.74 5.69 -2.94
C LEU A 59 7.09 7.07 -2.77
N GLN A 60 7.40 8.00 -3.69
CA GLN A 60 6.78 9.33 -3.71
C GLN A 60 5.26 9.23 -3.88
N GLY A 61 4.79 8.47 -4.88
CA GLY A 61 3.36 8.33 -5.15
C GLY A 61 2.59 7.64 -4.01
N LEU A 62 3.18 6.65 -3.35
CA LEU A 62 2.59 6.01 -2.17
C LEU A 62 2.54 6.97 -0.97
N GLY A 63 3.57 7.80 -0.76
CA GLY A 63 3.57 8.81 0.30
C GLY A 63 2.49 9.88 0.10
N GLU A 64 2.32 10.35 -1.13
CA GLU A 64 1.25 11.29 -1.50
C GLU A 64 -0.14 10.66 -1.34
N LEU A 65 -0.31 9.41 -1.76
CA LEU A 65 -1.56 8.66 -1.58
C LEU A 65 -1.90 8.49 -0.10
N ALA A 66 -0.93 8.08 0.72
CA ALA A 66 -1.11 7.89 2.15
C ALA A 66 -1.56 9.18 2.85
N THR A 67 -0.89 10.29 2.52
CA THR A 67 -1.19 11.62 3.06
C THR A 67 -2.60 12.06 2.68
N ARG A 68 -2.98 11.89 1.41
CA ARG A 68 -4.30 12.27 0.89
C ARG A 68 -5.43 11.41 1.49
N ALA A 69 -5.21 10.11 1.63
CA ALA A 69 -6.22 9.18 2.16
C ALA A 69 -6.24 9.11 3.69
N GLY A 70 -5.26 9.67 4.38
CA GLY A 70 -5.16 9.63 5.84
C GLY A 70 -4.88 8.23 6.39
N ILE A 71 -4.16 7.39 5.64
CA ILE A 71 -3.90 5.98 5.99
C ILE A 71 -2.46 5.76 6.43
N ARG A 72 -2.27 4.68 7.19
CA ARG A 72 -0.96 4.27 7.71
C ARG A 72 -0.12 3.59 6.63
N ILE A 73 1.20 3.63 6.82
CA ILE A 73 2.18 2.94 5.98
C ILE A 73 2.98 1.96 6.84
N GLN A 74 3.27 0.78 6.31
CA GLN A 74 4.17 -0.21 6.88
C GLN A 74 5.19 -0.65 5.83
N SER A 75 6.46 -0.77 6.20
CA SER A 75 7.49 -1.33 5.32
C SER A 75 8.66 -1.88 6.12
N HIS A 76 9.45 -2.76 5.48
CA HIS A 76 10.74 -3.19 6.00
C HIS A 76 11.84 -2.23 5.53
N LEU A 77 12.67 -1.76 6.46
CA LEU A 77 13.80 -0.88 6.21
C LEU A 77 15.00 -1.33 7.06
N ALA A 78 16.19 -1.39 6.45
CA ALA A 78 17.44 -1.78 7.11
C ALA A 78 17.35 -3.12 7.89
N GLU A 79 16.62 -4.09 7.33
CA GLU A 79 16.38 -5.38 7.98
C GLU A 79 17.64 -6.25 8.11
N ALA A 80 18.54 -6.18 7.12
CA ALA A 80 19.79 -6.92 7.09
C ALA A 80 20.98 -5.98 6.78
N ARG A 81 22.18 -6.38 7.23
CA ARG A 81 23.42 -5.61 7.06
C ARG A 81 24.15 -5.89 5.74
N ASP A 82 23.75 -6.96 5.06
CA ASP A 82 24.47 -7.57 3.93
C ASP A 82 23.79 -7.30 2.59
#